data_AF-A0A7G8FJ88-F1
#
_entry.id   AF-A0A7G8FJ88-F1
#
_cell.length_a   1.000
_cell.length_b   1.000
_cell.length_c   1.000
_cell.angle_alpha   90.00
_cell.angle_beta   90.00
_cell.angle_gamma   90.00
#
_symmetry.space_group_name_H-M   'P 1'
#
loop_
_entity.id
_entity.type
_entity.pdbx_description
1 polymer ?
#
loop_
_entity_poly.entity_id
_entity_poly.type
_entity_poly.pdbx_seq_one_letter_code
_entity_poly.pdbx_strand_id
1 'polypeptide(L)'
;MPKPITKYRSIMTTLNSNLRLASLNHNKTESALQKGFTLIELLITVVILGVLSSVAVPGFLAQKDKADIAAANAQGKALMTACKAALQENPVAKVDLNLRDPIPFGKVTWTPTLGTDFGGTNTSNTKLCQSTTSGTTTPQEYLLNASTGEVTDFAATPAKAQDAE
;
A
#
# COMPACT_ATOMS: atom_id res chain seq x y z
N MET A 1 6.40 -19.02 -107.43
CA MET A 1 5.64 -17.94 -108.15
C MET A 1 4.25 -17.85 -107.50
N PRO A 2 3.50 -16.73 -107.54
CA PRO A 2 3.73 -15.45 -106.84
C PRO A 2 2.48 -14.86 -106.13
N LYS A 3 2.71 -14.19 -104.98
CA LYS A 3 2.07 -12.96 -104.42
C LYS A 3 0.53 -12.94 -104.10
N PRO A 4 -0.02 -11.85 -103.52
CA PRO A 4 0.14 -11.35 -102.14
C PRO A 4 -1.22 -10.91 -101.53
N ILE A 5 -1.39 -10.69 -100.22
CA ILE A 5 -2.30 -9.61 -99.76
C ILE A 5 -1.76 -8.95 -98.48
N THR A 6 -1.35 -7.70 -98.67
CA THR A 6 -1.14 -6.66 -97.67
C THR A 6 -2.48 -6.23 -97.07
N LYS A 7 -2.58 -6.07 -95.74
CA LYS A 7 -3.32 -4.94 -95.19
C LYS A 7 -2.77 -4.47 -93.85
N TYR A 8 -2.30 -3.24 -93.88
CA TYR A 8 -1.89 -2.38 -92.77
C TYR A 8 -2.95 -2.30 -91.67
N ARG A 9 -2.50 -2.24 -90.41
CA ARG A 9 -2.83 -1.06 -89.59
C ARG A 9 -1.82 -0.88 -88.46
N SER A 10 -1.25 0.31 -88.45
CA SER A 10 -0.53 0.93 -87.34
C SER A 10 -1.34 0.77 -86.05
N ILE A 11 -0.78 0.12 -85.03
CA ILE A 11 -1.26 0.28 -83.65
C ILE A 11 -0.10 0.87 -82.86
N MET A 12 -0.37 2.09 -82.44
CA MET A 12 0.42 2.95 -81.56
C MET A 12 1.01 2.20 -80.37
N THR A 13 2.20 2.63 -80.00
CA THR A 13 2.73 2.60 -78.63
C THR A 13 1.64 2.90 -77.60
N THR A 14 1.37 1.95 -76.71
CA THR A 14 0.76 2.24 -75.41
C THR A 14 1.52 1.47 -74.34
N LEU A 15 2.43 2.18 -73.68
CA LEU A 15 3.10 1.80 -72.44
C LEU A 15 2.04 1.30 -71.43
N ASN A 16 2.25 0.13 -70.80
CA ASN A 16 1.35 -0.28 -69.72
C ASN A 16 2.06 -0.86 -68.50
N SER A 17 2.21 0.06 -67.53
CA SER A 17 1.78 -0.03 -66.12
C SER A 17 2.34 -1.10 -65.18
N ASN A 18 3.26 -1.96 -65.59
CA ASN A 18 3.93 -2.87 -64.64
C ASN A 18 4.86 -2.15 -63.64
N LEU A 19 5.08 -0.84 -63.79
CA LEU A 19 5.82 -0.01 -62.83
C LEU A 19 4.90 0.87 -61.96
N ARG A 20 3.59 0.86 -62.19
CA ARG A 20 2.63 1.57 -61.32
C ARG A 20 2.21 0.72 -60.11
N LEU A 21 2.48 -0.58 -60.16
CA LEU A 21 2.18 -1.52 -59.07
C LEU A 21 3.33 -1.72 -58.08
N ALA A 22 4.40 -0.94 -58.22
CA ALA A 22 5.25 -0.57 -57.09
C ALA A 22 4.65 0.64 -56.34
N SER A 23 3.32 0.76 -56.37
CA SER A 23 2.51 1.07 -55.18
C SER A 23 2.78 0.03 -54.07
N LEU A 24 4.05 -0.12 -53.69
CA LEU A 24 4.39 -0.65 -52.40
C LEU A 24 3.94 0.42 -51.42
N ASN A 25 2.78 0.16 -50.82
CA ASN A 25 2.48 0.47 -49.44
C ASN A 25 3.42 1.51 -48.82
N HIS A 26 3.32 2.75 -49.27
CA HIS A 26 3.65 3.85 -48.41
C HIS A 26 2.37 4.14 -47.64
N ASN A 27 1.97 3.19 -46.79
CA ASN A 27 1.38 3.57 -45.53
C ASN A 27 2.46 4.31 -44.74
N LYS A 28 2.78 5.53 -45.19
CA LYS A 28 2.89 6.64 -44.25
C LYS A 28 1.50 6.78 -43.62
N THR A 29 1.13 5.83 -42.78
CA THR A 29 0.84 6.23 -41.42
C THR A 29 2.09 6.98 -41.00
N GLU A 30 2.12 8.29 -41.30
CA GLU A 30 2.78 9.28 -40.47
C GLU A 30 2.36 8.88 -39.07
N SER A 31 3.17 8.05 -38.42
CA SER A 31 3.04 7.79 -37.02
C SER A 31 3.43 9.12 -36.41
N ALA A 32 2.45 10.01 -36.32
CA ALA A 32 2.52 11.33 -35.69
C ALA A 32 2.76 11.21 -34.17
N LEU A 33 3.48 10.17 -33.76
CA LEU A 33 3.56 9.68 -32.40
C LEU A 33 4.81 8.83 -32.14
N GLN A 34 5.88 9.01 -32.92
CA GLN A 34 7.23 8.67 -32.45
C GLN A 34 8.00 9.97 -32.16
N LYS A 35 7.37 10.87 -31.40
CA LYS A 35 8.10 11.89 -30.64
C LYS A 35 8.80 11.15 -29.50
N GLY A 36 10.06 10.81 -29.72
CA GLY A 36 10.92 10.25 -28.68
C GLY A 36 11.02 11.23 -27.51
N PHE A 37 10.92 10.69 -26.30
CA PHE A 37 11.12 11.43 -25.06
C PHE A 37 12.54 12.01 -25.07
N THR A 38 12.67 13.32 -24.95
CA THR A 38 13.98 13.95 -24.99
C THR A 38 14.73 13.69 -23.68
N LEU A 39 16.04 13.50 -23.73
CA LEU A 39 16.86 13.29 -22.53
C LEU A 39 16.76 14.51 -21.58
N ILE A 40 16.59 15.71 -22.16
CA ILE A 40 16.37 16.94 -21.40
C ILE A 40 15.02 16.96 -20.69
N GLU A 41 13.95 16.39 -21.28
CA GLU A 41 12.67 16.22 -20.59
C GLU A 41 12.82 15.31 -19.37
N LEU A 42 13.61 14.22 -19.46
CA LEU A 42 13.78 13.35 -18.29
C LEU A 42 14.60 14.06 -17.21
N LEU A 43 15.64 14.77 -17.63
CA LEU A 43 16.55 15.47 -16.74
C LEU A 43 15.83 16.55 -15.93
N ILE A 44 15.06 17.44 -16.57
CA ILE A 44 14.34 18.48 -15.83
C ILE A 44 13.25 17.87 -14.92
N THR A 45 12.59 16.80 -15.37
CA THR A 45 11.53 16.15 -14.59
C THR A 45 12.06 15.53 -13.31
N VAL A 46 13.17 14.79 -13.37
CA VAL A 46 13.76 14.21 -12.15
C VAL A 46 14.32 15.28 -11.21
N VAL A 47 14.78 16.41 -11.75
CA VAL A 47 15.21 17.57 -10.93
C VAL A 47 14.02 18.17 -10.19
N ILE A 48 12.91 18.46 -10.87
CA ILE A 48 11.70 19.02 -10.24
C ILE A 48 11.10 18.03 -9.24
N LEU A 49 10.98 16.74 -9.60
CA LEU A 49 10.51 15.69 -8.70
C LEU A 49 11.44 15.55 -7.48
N GLY A 50 12.76 15.72 -7.66
CA GLY A 50 13.73 15.76 -6.57
C GLY A 50 13.43 16.87 -5.57
N VAL A 51 13.25 18.10 -6.04
CA VAL A 51 12.93 19.27 -5.19
C VAL A 51 11.60 19.07 -4.46
N LEU A 52 10.55 18.63 -5.16
CA LEU A 52 9.23 18.39 -4.54
C LEU A 52 9.28 17.26 -3.50
N SER A 53 10.01 16.17 -3.79
CA SER A 53 10.14 15.03 -2.88
C SER A 53 10.87 15.41 -1.58
N SER A 54 11.85 16.31 -1.64
CA SER A 54 12.61 16.73 -0.45
C SER A 54 11.73 17.37 0.63
N VAL A 55 10.64 18.04 0.25
CA VAL A 55 9.71 18.68 1.19
C VAL A 55 8.55 17.75 1.53
N ALA A 56 8.05 16.98 0.56
CA ALA A 56 6.89 16.12 0.74
C ALA A 56 7.19 14.86 1.57
N VAL A 57 8.35 14.24 1.38
CA VAL A 57 8.73 12.97 2.03
C VAL A 57 8.73 13.06 3.57
N PRO A 58 9.36 14.06 4.23
CA PRO A 58 9.36 14.11 5.70
C PRO A 58 7.94 14.26 6.28
N GLY A 59 7.09 15.06 5.64
CA GLY A 59 5.69 15.22 6.03
C GLY A 59 4.86 13.95 5.83
N PHE A 60 5.12 13.20 4.76
CA PHE A 60 4.47 11.92 4.50
C PHE A 60 4.87 10.85 5.52
N LEU A 61 6.16 10.75 5.86
CA LEU A 61 6.65 9.80 6.87
C LEU A 61 6.03 10.06 8.24
N ALA A 62 5.95 11.33 8.68
CA ALA A 62 5.31 11.67 9.94
C ALA A 62 3.79 11.36 9.96
N GLN A 63 3.10 11.53 8.84
CA GLN A 63 1.69 11.15 8.71
C GLN A 63 1.50 9.64 8.76
N LYS A 64 2.40 8.89 8.11
CA LYS A 64 2.41 7.43 8.18
C LYS A 64 2.64 6.94 9.61
N ASP A 65 3.62 7.49 10.32
CA ASP A 65 3.90 7.12 11.72
C ASP A 65 2.67 7.39 12.63
N LYS A 66 1.98 8.53 12.43
CA LYS A 66 0.72 8.83 13.14
C LYS A 66 -0.39 7.84 12.81
N ALA A 67 -0.52 7.44 11.55
CA ALA A 67 -1.51 6.45 11.12
C ALA A 67 -1.21 5.07 11.73
N ASP A 68 0.07 4.68 11.79
CA ASP A 68 0.51 3.42 12.39
C ASP A 68 0.22 3.41 13.92
N ILE A 69 0.47 4.51 14.63
CA ILE A 69 0.08 4.67 16.06
C ILE A 69 -1.44 4.57 16.22
N ALA A 70 -2.21 5.25 15.37
CA ALA A 70 -3.67 5.23 15.45
C ALA A 70 -4.25 3.83 15.21
N ALA A 71 -3.69 3.09 14.25
CA ALA A 71 -4.06 1.70 13.96
C ALA A 71 -3.75 0.79 15.16
N ALA A 72 -2.57 0.91 15.75
CA ALA A 72 -2.19 0.16 16.95
C ALA A 72 -3.13 0.44 18.14
N ASN A 73 -3.48 1.72 18.37
CA ASN A 73 -4.42 2.10 19.42
C ASN A 73 -5.84 1.59 19.14
N ALA A 74 -6.26 1.52 17.87
CA ALA A 74 -7.55 0.95 17.49
C ALA A 74 -7.64 -0.53 17.84
N GLN A 75 -6.57 -1.32 17.62
CA GLN A 75 -6.51 -2.71 18.06
C GLN A 75 -6.65 -2.83 19.58
N GLY A 76 -5.99 -1.95 20.34
CA GLY A 76 -6.13 -1.91 21.79
C GLY A 76 -7.57 -1.70 22.26
N LYS A 77 -8.29 -0.75 21.65
CA LYS A 77 -9.71 -0.49 21.95
C LYS A 77 -10.61 -1.66 21.54
N ALA A 78 -10.33 -2.28 20.40
CA ALA A 78 -11.05 -3.48 19.96
C ALA A 78 -10.89 -4.62 20.97
N LEU A 79 -9.66 -4.84 21.46
CA LEU A 79 -9.40 -5.81 22.51
C LEU A 79 -10.15 -5.48 23.81
N MET A 80 -10.11 -4.23 24.28
CA MET A 80 -10.84 -3.84 25.50
C MET A 80 -12.34 -4.12 25.39
N THR A 81 -12.91 -3.89 24.21
CA THR A 81 -14.33 -4.16 23.93
C THR A 81 -14.62 -5.67 23.97
N ALA A 82 -13.79 -6.47 23.30
CA ALA A 82 -13.92 -7.94 23.29
C ALA A 82 -13.77 -8.52 24.71
N CYS A 83 -12.80 -8.03 25.46
CA CYS A 83 -12.56 -8.45 26.84
C CYS A 83 -13.68 -8.05 27.80
N LYS A 84 -14.25 -6.85 27.64
CA LYS A 84 -15.40 -6.42 28.44
C LYS A 84 -16.63 -7.29 28.17
N ALA A 85 -16.86 -7.69 26.92
CA ALA A 85 -17.91 -8.65 26.57
C ALA A 85 -17.63 -10.03 27.20
N ALA A 86 -16.40 -10.53 27.09
CA ALA A 86 -16.00 -11.82 27.67
C ALA A 86 -16.15 -11.85 29.21
N LEU A 87 -15.95 -10.71 29.89
CA LEU A 87 -16.17 -10.59 31.33
C LEU A 87 -17.64 -10.78 31.74
N GLN A 88 -18.59 -10.41 30.87
CA GLN A 88 -20.03 -10.60 31.14
C GLN A 88 -20.51 -12.03 30.84
N GLU A 89 -19.91 -12.69 29.83
CA GLU A 89 -20.42 -13.96 29.32
C GLU A 89 -19.74 -15.21 29.90
N ASN A 90 -18.48 -15.14 30.37
CA ASN A 90 -17.63 -16.27 30.80
C ASN A 90 -17.52 -17.43 29.76
N PRO A 91 -16.33 -17.81 29.23
CA PRO A 91 -14.96 -17.40 29.55
C PRO A 91 -14.24 -16.62 28.43
N VAL A 92 -13.02 -16.16 28.74
CA VAL A 92 -12.07 -15.40 27.89
C VAL A 92 -11.68 -16.12 26.59
N ALA A 93 -11.92 -17.44 26.51
CA ALA A 93 -11.71 -18.21 25.29
C ALA A 93 -12.53 -17.70 24.09
N LYS A 94 -13.55 -16.86 24.31
CA LYS A 94 -14.33 -16.19 23.27
C LYS A 94 -13.69 -14.92 22.70
N VAL A 95 -12.60 -14.42 23.29
CA VAL A 95 -11.85 -13.31 22.67
C VAL A 95 -11.22 -13.82 21.39
N ASP A 96 -11.47 -13.10 20.29
CA ASP A 96 -11.01 -13.47 18.95
C ASP A 96 -9.50 -13.75 18.94
N LEU A 97 -9.08 -14.83 18.26
CA LEU A 97 -7.69 -15.26 18.21
C LEU A 97 -6.77 -14.20 17.58
N ASN A 98 -7.27 -13.41 16.64
CA ASN A 98 -6.51 -12.33 15.99
C ASN A 98 -6.20 -11.17 16.95
N LEU A 99 -6.87 -11.11 18.11
CA LEU A 99 -6.60 -10.12 19.16
C LEU A 99 -5.66 -10.67 20.24
N ARG A 100 -5.09 -11.86 20.07
CA ARG A 100 -4.23 -12.51 21.08
C ARG A 100 -2.74 -12.44 20.76
N ASP A 101 -2.41 -12.13 19.53
CA ASP A 101 -1.03 -12.07 19.06
C ASP A 101 -0.58 -10.62 18.85
N PRO A 102 0.71 -10.30 19.09
CA PRO A 102 1.25 -8.99 18.77
C PRO A 102 1.16 -8.68 17.27
N ILE A 103 0.73 -7.45 16.95
CA ILE A 103 0.60 -6.99 15.56
C ILE A 103 1.52 -5.79 15.34
N PRO A 104 2.49 -5.87 14.40
CA PRO A 104 3.32 -4.75 14.03
C PRO A 104 2.61 -3.81 13.03
N PHE A 105 2.77 -2.51 13.26
CA PHE A 105 2.34 -1.40 12.43
C PHE A 105 3.56 -0.52 12.12
N GLY A 106 4.31 -0.87 11.08
CA GLY A 106 5.56 -0.18 10.77
C GLY A 106 6.55 -0.27 11.94
N LYS A 107 6.89 0.86 12.55
CA LYS A 107 7.77 0.93 13.73
C LYS A 107 7.06 0.67 15.06
N VAL A 108 5.73 0.73 15.08
CA VAL A 108 4.90 0.56 16.27
C VAL A 108 4.49 -0.90 16.39
N THR A 109 4.53 -1.48 17.59
CA THR A 109 4.00 -2.82 17.83
C THR A 109 2.90 -2.75 18.87
N TRP A 110 1.71 -3.23 18.51
CA TRP A 110 0.63 -3.48 19.45
C TRP A 110 0.81 -4.86 20.06
N THR A 111 0.78 -4.95 21.38
CA THR A 111 0.95 -6.20 22.14
C THR A 111 -0.24 -6.41 23.06
N PRO A 112 -1.08 -7.41 22.81
CA PRO A 112 -2.10 -7.84 23.74
C PRO A 112 -1.48 -8.69 24.86
N THR A 113 -2.03 -8.62 26.06
CA THR A 113 -1.74 -9.55 27.15
C THR A 113 -3.06 -9.96 27.76
N LEU A 114 -3.32 -11.27 27.74
CA LEU A 114 -4.55 -11.88 28.24
C LEU A 114 -4.20 -12.80 29.41
N GLY A 115 -4.75 -12.49 30.58
CA GLY A 115 -4.76 -13.42 31.71
C GLY A 115 -5.62 -14.64 31.39
N THR A 116 -5.22 -15.81 31.89
CA THR A 116 -5.96 -17.07 31.72
C THR A 116 -7.25 -17.12 32.55
N ASP A 117 -7.40 -16.25 33.57
CA ASP A 117 -8.52 -16.24 34.50
C ASP A 117 -9.15 -14.85 34.65
N PHE A 118 -10.39 -14.67 34.18
CA PHE A 118 -11.19 -13.46 34.42
C PHE A 118 -12.37 -13.80 35.32
N GLY A 119 -12.19 -13.70 36.64
CA GLY A 119 -13.31 -13.94 37.56
C GLY A 119 -13.02 -14.03 39.06
N GLY A 120 -11.77 -14.08 39.51
CA GLY A 120 -11.45 -14.27 40.95
C GLY A 120 -11.27 -12.97 41.74
N THR A 121 -11.56 -13.01 43.04
CA THR A 121 -11.24 -11.95 44.01
C THR A 121 -9.72 -11.82 44.18
N ASN A 122 -9.24 -10.56 44.23
CA ASN A 122 -7.85 -10.12 44.43
C ASN A 122 -6.86 -11.14 45.03
N THR A 123 -5.92 -11.60 44.20
CA THR A 123 -4.52 -11.84 44.58
C THR A 123 -3.65 -11.34 43.44
N SER A 124 -2.65 -10.53 43.75
CA SER A 124 -1.79 -9.76 42.85
C SER A 124 -1.56 -10.41 41.47
N ASN A 125 -1.86 -9.64 40.41
CA ASN A 125 -1.35 -9.79 39.03
C ASN A 125 -2.03 -10.76 38.03
N THR A 126 -3.27 -11.20 38.21
CA THR A 126 -3.95 -12.11 37.23
C THR A 126 -5.32 -11.64 36.74
N LYS A 127 -5.50 -10.32 36.49
CA LYS A 127 -6.68 -9.79 35.79
C LYS A 127 -6.23 -8.80 34.72
N LEU A 128 -5.78 -9.27 33.57
CA LEU A 128 -5.24 -8.37 32.57
C LEU A 128 -5.78 -8.73 31.20
N CYS A 129 -6.71 -7.91 30.74
CA CYS A 129 -6.82 -7.66 29.32
C CYS A 129 -6.09 -6.34 29.21
N GLN A 130 -4.85 -6.46 28.80
CA GLN A 130 -3.94 -5.35 28.67
C GLN A 130 -3.58 -5.24 27.21
N SER A 131 -3.49 -4.01 26.73
CA SER A 131 -3.03 -3.70 25.39
C SER A 131 -1.98 -2.62 25.51
N THR A 132 -0.78 -2.90 25.03
CA THR A 132 0.34 -1.96 25.06
C THR A 132 0.76 -1.63 23.64
N THR A 133 0.95 -0.36 23.32
CA THR A 133 1.64 0.06 22.10
C THR A 133 3.09 0.44 22.43
N SER A 134 4.03 -0.10 21.67
CA SER A 134 5.48 0.12 21.84
C SER A 134 6.10 0.60 20.53
N GLY A 135 7.34 1.13 20.56
CA GLY A 135 8.02 1.63 19.35
C GLY A 135 7.58 3.03 18.90
N THR A 136 6.96 3.80 19.79
CA THR A 136 6.58 5.21 19.59
C THR A 136 7.00 6.07 20.79
N THR A 137 7.16 7.37 20.57
CA THR A 137 7.44 8.35 21.63
C THR A 137 6.23 8.61 22.53
N THR A 138 5.03 8.22 22.10
CA THR A 138 3.77 8.34 22.84
C THR A 138 3.08 6.98 22.95
N PRO A 139 3.69 6.00 23.63
CA PRO A 139 3.07 4.70 23.80
C PRO A 139 1.79 4.83 24.63
N GLN A 140 0.86 3.93 24.40
CA GLN A 140 -0.44 3.90 25.05
C GLN A 140 -0.68 2.51 25.62
N GLU A 141 -1.24 2.50 26.82
CA GLU A 141 -1.60 1.29 27.53
C GLU A 141 -3.08 1.33 27.90
N TYR A 142 -3.77 0.22 27.65
CA TYR A 142 -5.16 0.03 28.04
C TYR A 142 -5.26 -1.17 28.96
N LEU A 143 -5.86 -0.99 30.13
CA LEU A 143 -6.07 -2.05 31.11
C LEU A 143 -7.55 -2.17 31.42
N LEU A 144 -8.07 -3.39 31.34
CA LEU A 144 -9.39 -3.72 31.87
C LEU A 144 -9.27 -4.26 33.29
N ASN A 145 -9.85 -3.55 34.25
CA ASN A 145 -9.97 -4.05 35.61
C ASN A 145 -11.12 -5.05 35.69
N ALA A 146 -10.80 -6.36 35.76
CA ALA A 146 -11.83 -7.39 35.79
C ALA A 146 -12.57 -7.51 37.15
N SER A 147 -12.32 -6.62 38.13
CA SER A 147 -13.12 -6.50 39.35
C SER A 147 -14.18 -5.40 39.26
N THR A 148 -13.92 -4.34 38.49
CA THR A 148 -14.85 -3.19 38.33
C THR A 148 -15.50 -3.15 36.95
N GLY A 149 -14.95 -3.84 35.95
CA GLY A 149 -15.38 -3.77 34.55
C GLY A 149 -15.01 -2.47 33.85
N GLU A 150 -14.16 -1.66 34.48
CA GLU A 150 -13.71 -0.36 33.98
C GLU A 150 -12.43 -0.51 33.14
N VAL A 151 -12.34 0.27 32.06
CA VAL A 151 -11.16 0.38 31.21
C VAL A 151 -10.43 1.65 31.57
N THR A 152 -9.15 1.53 31.94
CA THR A 152 -8.26 2.67 32.19
C THR A 152 -7.25 2.78 31.05
N ASP A 153 -7.04 4.00 30.55
CA ASP A 153 -6.01 4.33 29.58
C ASP A 153 -4.92 5.20 30.21
N PHE A 154 -3.67 4.92 29.88
CA PHE A 154 -2.54 5.74 30.30
C PHE A 154 -1.44 5.77 29.24
N ALA A 155 -0.62 6.82 29.30
CA ALA A 155 0.63 6.82 28.57
C ALA A 155 1.52 5.72 29.17
N ALA A 156 1.88 4.72 28.37
CA ALA A 156 2.84 3.73 28.82
C ALA A 156 4.20 4.42 29.04
N THR A 157 5.07 3.84 29.85
CA THR A 157 6.47 4.32 29.84
C THR A 157 7.06 3.95 28.48
N PRO A 158 7.66 4.87 27.71
CA PRO A 158 8.35 4.49 26.49
C PRO A 158 9.39 3.42 26.85
N ALA A 159 9.24 2.23 26.25
CA ALA A 159 10.34 1.28 26.21
C ALA A 159 11.53 2.07 25.70
N LYS A 160 12.60 2.18 26.51
CA LYS A 160 13.81 2.93 26.17
C LYS A 160 14.08 2.68 24.69
N ALA A 161 14.11 3.76 23.90
CA ALA A 161 14.56 3.69 22.53
C ALA A 161 15.90 2.95 22.56
N GLN A 162 15.90 1.71 22.09
CA GLN A 162 17.10 0.90 22.04
C GLN A 162 17.89 1.46 20.87
N ASP A 163 18.71 2.45 21.20
CA ASP A 163 19.95 2.88 20.56
C ASP A 163 20.01 2.58 19.06
N ALA A 164 19.54 3.53 18.25
CA ALA A 164 19.96 3.66 16.86
C ALA A 164 21.08 4.71 16.82
N GLU A 165 22.32 4.23 16.97
CA GLU A 165 23.53 4.90 16.48
C GLU A 165 23.55 4.92 14.95
#